data_AF-J2X2U5-F1
#
_entry.id   AF-J2X2U5-F1
#
_cell.length_a   1.000
_cell.length_b   1.000
_cell.length_c   1.000
_cell.angle_alpha   90.00
_cell.angle_beta   90.00
_cell.angle_gamma   90.00
#
_symmetry.space_group_name_H-M   'P 1'
#
loop_
_entity.id
_entity.type
_entity.pdbx_description
1 polymer ?
#
loop_
_entity_poly.entity_id
_entity_poly.type
_entity_poly.pdbx_seq_one_letter_code
_entity_poly.pdbx_strand_id
1 'polypeptide(L)'
;MSPKRPIRTKTDTADSTPVVRDTTPDISTPPRLLPDTLIDPTSTHPAWQLPAPPVTRQQMIEIYDLPAETHVRNVTAQRPIGSYFLAPGLVNRLPPADPRDGTRTAGRYTYVDLVEGGTVQIGPDAQNGLRARLSSELLASGPLLERVEGTLVWRPLPAQNTPDADISQLSMTRHRLPDDEPSVVPPKRQRIDETLDPWSSWGIDPQHATTGDIRVDGIQYKVIPRGDASDPIVYIKNPSHLIYDFDLLDRTLRLEPQEQPRGAIQVPPAHDWQIDPTLPFERPLTKYISQYFPELSTTSLERVAFHQFVLANGTDTATGSGLTLLRQTFNDWQTGNRHPRPQLADPLLMLPILPTSGNGAVRILELPTPTSDGPLQRLDFDPALFRQEWLYSNTTQSALDLKRFMATLLTRNGYAVFDPSPSNSYPALVFKRSGHDYVFFISLHRIRGRKINQTLNVDHSSANLRLHIQVGATAAAAVVAANAANKVVWLRGGPQTLANADDTVFIVRDANPRL
;
A
#
# COMPACT_ATOMS: atom_id res chain seq x y z
N MET A 1 9.53 75.44 -21.56
CA MET A 1 9.92 74.87 -22.88
C MET A 1 11.43 74.82 -22.94
N SER A 2 12.02 73.86 -23.65
CA SER A 2 13.48 73.75 -23.82
C SER A 2 13.85 73.64 -25.31
N PRO A 3 14.87 74.37 -25.78
CA PRO A 3 15.60 73.99 -26.98
C PRO A 3 17.13 74.03 -26.83
N LYS A 4 17.75 72.86 -27.05
CA LYS A 4 18.99 72.57 -27.81
C LYS A 4 20.26 73.46 -27.68
N ARG A 5 21.39 72.80 -27.39
CA ARG A 5 22.78 73.18 -27.78
C ARG A 5 22.98 73.09 -29.32
N PRO A 6 24.06 73.66 -29.92
CA PRO A 6 25.39 73.00 -30.05
C PRO A 6 26.52 73.95 -29.55
N ILE A 7 27.83 73.97 -29.87
CA ILE A 7 28.85 73.28 -30.74
C ILE A 7 30.12 73.18 -29.83
N ARG A 8 31.07 72.21 -29.81
CA ARG A 8 31.66 71.13 -30.64
C ARG A 8 32.84 71.48 -31.59
N THR A 9 34.07 71.52 -31.05
CA THR A 9 35.36 71.32 -31.76
C THR A 9 36.20 70.25 -31.01
N LYS A 10 37.10 69.48 -31.62
CA LYS A 10 37.15 68.93 -33.00
C LYS A 10 38.16 67.74 -33.04
N THR A 11 37.75 66.58 -33.59
CA THR A 11 38.58 65.48 -34.19
C THR A 11 39.72 64.82 -33.35
N ASP A 12 40.24 63.62 -33.64
CA ASP A 12 40.23 62.79 -34.88
C ASP A 12 39.91 61.28 -34.69
N THR A 13 40.10 60.46 -35.74
CA THR A 13 39.47 59.12 -36.02
C THR A 13 40.58 58.01 -36.15
N ALA A 14 40.40 56.69 -36.36
CA ALA A 14 39.32 55.86 -36.94
C ALA A 14 39.42 54.32 -36.63
N ASP A 15 38.31 53.59 -36.87
CA ASP A 15 38.13 52.24 -37.51
C ASP A 15 38.88 50.95 -37.06
N SER A 16 38.36 49.70 -37.24
CA SER A 16 36.99 49.21 -37.57
C SER A 16 36.76 47.69 -37.29
N THR A 17 35.56 47.35 -36.76
CA THR A 17 34.74 46.10 -36.87
C THR A 17 35.26 44.66 -36.57
N PRO A 18 34.37 43.66 -36.28
CA PRO A 18 34.72 42.40 -35.57
C PRO A 18 34.49 41.06 -36.32
N VAL A 19 34.92 39.92 -35.74
CA VAL A 19 34.71 38.53 -36.22
C VAL A 19 34.33 37.56 -35.05
N VAL A 20 33.79 36.38 -35.39
CA VAL A 20 33.05 35.39 -34.57
C VAL A 20 33.92 34.27 -33.96
N ARG A 21 33.44 33.62 -32.88
CA ARG A 21 33.98 32.35 -32.32
C ARG A 21 33.59 31.14 -33.17
N ASP A 22 34.52 30.22 -33.45
CA ASP A 22 34.58 28.93 -32.73
C ASP A 22 35.75 28.04 -33.21
N THR A 23 36.43 27.36 -32.27
CA THR A 23 37.06 26.05 -32.47
C THR A 23 37.52 25.45 -31.14
N THR A 24 37.01 24.27 -30.82
CA THR A 24 37.51 23.34 -29.77
C THR A 24 38.49 22.31 -30.37
N PRO A 25 39.15 21.45 -29.57
CA PRO A 25 39.35 21.46 -28.10
C PRO A 25 40.86 21.55 -27.74
N ASP A 26 41.19 21.43 -26.45
CA ASP A 26 42.50 20.90 -26.04
C ASP A 26 42.33 19.78 -24.99
N ILE A 27 43.30 18.86 -24.92
CA ILE A 27 43.18 17.56 -24.27
C ILE A 27 44.15 17.49 -23.08
N SER A 28 43.72 16.90 -21.97
CA SER A 28 44.61 16.61 -20.84
C SER A 28 44.28 15.25 -20.23
N THR A 29 45.09 14.26 -20.59
CA THR A 29 45.04 12.89 -20.06
C THR A 29 45.76 12.78 -18.70
N PRO A 30 45.40 11.79 -17.86
CA PRO A 30 45.88 11.70 -16.48
C PRO A 30 47.19 10.90 -16.32
N PRO A 31 47.95 11.11 -15.24
CA PRO A 31 49.00 10.19 -14.80
C PRO A 31 48.40 8.90 -14.18
N ARG A 32 49.12 7.78 -14.26
CA ARG A 32 48.65 6.46 -13.76
C ARG A 32 49.83 5.57 -13.34
N LEU A 33 49.57 4.64 -12.39
CA LEU A 33 50.38 3.47 -11.97
C LEU A 33 51.54 3.77 -10.99
N LEU A 34 51.94 2.93 -10.01
CA LEU A 34 51.50 1.64 -9.38
C LEU A 34 52.37 1.44 -8.08
N PRO A 35 52.35 0.32 -7.32
CA PRO A 35 51.30 -0.61 -6.87
C PRO A 35 51.28 -0.80 -5.31
N ASP A 36 50.54 -1.81 -4.82
CA ASP A 36 50.62 -2.50 -3.51
C ASP A 36 50.45 -1.69 -2.20
N THR A 37 49.50 -2.02 -1.33
CA THR A 37 49.54 -3.29 -0.56
C THR A 37 48.19 -3.68 0.09
N LEU A 38 48.01 -5.00 0.25
CA LEU A 38 47.22 -5.71 1.27
C LEU A 38 45.67 -5.54 1.36
N ILE A 39 45.02 -6.67 1.61
CA ILE A 39 43.59 -6.85 1.88
C ILE A 39 43.41 -7.03 3.39
N ASP A 40 42.39 -6.41 3.99
CA ASP A 40 41.94 -6.71 5.36
C ASP A 40 40.40 -6.91 5.38
N PRO A 41 39.88 -8.11 5.65
CA PRO A 41 38.47 -8.46 5.43
C PRO A 41 37.54 -8.15 6.62
N THR A 42 37.59 -6.94 7.20
CA THR A 42 36.57 -6.46 8.14
C THR A 42 36.10 -5.04 7.86
N SER A 43 34.92 -4.91 7.26
CA SER A 43 34.10 -3.69 7.26
C SER A 43 32.62 -4.06 7.12
N THR A 44 31.97 -4.27 8.26
CA THR A 44 30.54 -4.58 8.35
C THR A 44 29.70 -3.41 7.85
N HIS A 45 28.73 -3.66 6.97
CA HIS A 45 27.78 -2.64 6.54
C HIS A 45 26.96 -2.12 7.75
N PRO A 46 26.75 -0.79 7.87
CA PRO A 46 25.93 -0.24 8.96
C PRO A 46 24.45 -0.61 8.73
N ALA A 47 23.87 -1.35 9.68
CA ALA A 47 22.47 -1.74 9.64
C ALA A 47 21.53 -0.52 9.83
N TRP A 48 20.44 -0.48 9.06
CA TRP A 48 19.47 0.62 9.12
C TRP A 48 18.64 0.57 10.41
N GLN A 49 18.84 1.55 11.29
CA GLN A 49 17.96 1.79 12.45
C GLN A 49 17.05 2.99 12.20
N LEU A 50 15.74 2.78 12.27
CA LEU A 50 14.76 3.86 12.40
C LEU A 50 14.91 4.52 13.79
N PRO A 51 14.67 5.84 13.91
CA PRO A 51 14.74 6.52 15.21
C PRO A 51 13.65 5.97 16.15
N ALA A 52 14.06 5.57 17.35
CA ALA A 52 13.16 4.98 18.34
C ALA A 52 12.07 5.97 18.80
N PRO A 53 10.85 5.49 19.13
CA PRO A 53 9.80 6.32 19.71
C PRO A 53 10.21 6.83 21.11
N PRO A 54 9.65 7.96 21.57
CA PRO A 54 9.99 8.53 22.88
C PRO A 54 9.60 7.58 24.02
N VAL A 55 10.49 7.46 25.01
CA VAL A 55 10.34 6.53 26.13
C VAL A 55 9.24 7.00 27.08
N THR A 56 8.04 6.40 26.97
CA THR A 56 7.02 6.46 28.01
C THR A 56 7.54 5.72 29.25
N ARG A 57 7.31 6.27 30.45
CA ARG A 57 7.72 5.62 31.72
C ARG A 57 7.16 4.20 31.79
N GLN A 58 8.05 3.22 32.01
CA GLN A 58 7.65 1.86 32.36
C GLN A 58 6.85 1.90 33.66
N GLN A 59 5.62 1.39 33.64
CA GLN A 59 4.99 0.88 34.84
C GLN A 59 5.62 -0.47 35.16
N MET A 60 6.03 -0.67 36.41
CA MET A 60 6.59 -1.94 36.87
C MET A 60 5.44 -2.97 36.94
N ILE A 61 5.45 -3.92 36.01
CA ILE A 61 4.53 -5.06 36.02
C ILE A 61 5.17 -6.13 36.91
N GLU A 62 4.62 -6.32 38.11
CA GLU A 62 4.90 -7.55 38.87
C GLU A 62 4.23 -8.73 38.15
N ILE A 63 5.04 -9.66 37.66
CA ILE A 63 4.56 -10.93 37.11
C ILE A 63 4.35 -11.87 38.30
N TYR A 64 3.10 -12.13 38.64
CA TYR A 64 2.72 -13.22 39.53
C TYR A 64 2.56 -14.48 38.69
N ASP A 65 3.36 -15.51 38.96
CA ASP A 65 3.17 -16.82 38.35
C ASP A 65 1.81 -17.39 38.73
N LEU A 66 0.99 -17.68 37.71
CA LEU A 66 -0.32 -18.31 37.90
C LEU A 66 -0.13 -19.76 38.37
N PRO A 67 -0.90 -20.23 39.38
CA PRO A 67 -0.78 -21.60 39.87
C PRO A 67 -1.11 -22.61 38.78
N ALA A 68 -0.47 -23.77 38.82
CA ALA A 68 -0.49 -24.81 37.78
C ALA A 68 -1.88 -25.41 37.46
N GLU A 69 -2.91 -25.06 38.22
CA GLU A 69 -4.29 -25.51 38.06
C GLU A 69 -5.16 -24.54 37.24
N THR A 70 -4.57 -23.46 36.71
CA THR A 70 -5.29 -22.42 35.96
C THR A 70 -5.78 -22.92 34.59
N HIS A 71 -7.01 -23.43 34.54
CA HIS A 71 -7.62 -23.99 33.33
C HIS A 71 -7.98 -22.91 32.30
N VAL A 72 -7.08 -22.67 31.33
CA VAL A 72 -7.33 -21.79 30.18
C VAL A 72 -8.37 -22.43 29.24
N ARG A 73 -9.59 -21.89 29.22
CA ARG A 73 -10.58 -22.23 28.18
C ARG A 73 -10.21 -21.53 26.88
N ASN A 74 -9.90 -22.31 25.84
CA ASN A 74 -9.79 -21.82 24.46
C ASN A 74 -11.17 -21.37 23.95
N VAL A 75 -11.51 -20.10 24.16
CA VAL A 75 -12.68 -19.47 23.54
C VAL A 75 -12.28 -19.00 22.14
N THR A 76 -12.49 -19.85 21.14
CA THR A 76 -12.38 -19.47 19.73
C THR A 76 -13.49 -18.48 19.40
N ALA A 77 -13.19 -17.19 19.57
CA ALA A 77 -14.15 -16.10 19.39
C ALA A 77 -14.59 -15.99 17.92
N GLN A 78 -15.72 -16.61 17.59
CA GLN A 78 -16.36 -16.49 16.29
C GLN A 78 -16.66 -15.01 16.00
N ARG A 79 -16.32 -14.55 14.78
CA ARG A 79 -16.54 -13.16 14.39
C ARG A 79 -18.05 -12.86 14.33
N PRO A 80 -18.51 -11.70 14.81
CA PRO A 80 -19.94 -11.35 14.79
C PRO A 80 -20.46 -11.26 13.36
N ILE A 81 -21.73 -11.62 13.13
CA ILE A 81 -22.34 -11.69 11.79
C ILE A 81 -22.15 -10.41 10.94
N GLY A 82 -22.12 -9.24 11.60
CA GLY A 82 -21.85 -7.95 10.95
C GLY A 82 -20.50 -7.83 10.23
N SER A 83 -19.50 -8.68 10.50
CA SER A 83 -18.24 -8.69 9.74
C SER A 83 -18.36 -9.36 8.36
N TYR A 84 -19.47 -10.05 8.08
CA TYR A 84 -19.72 -10.76 6.82
C TYR A 84 -20.67 -9.98 5.88
N PHE A 85 -21.11 -8.79 6.29
CA PHE A 85 -22.03 -7.95 5.52
C PHE A 85 -21.36 -7.43 4.23
N LEU A 86 -22.04 -7.60 3.10
CA LEU A 86 -21.63 -6.98 1.84
C LEU A 86 -21.79 -5.46 1.90
N ALA A 87 -20.87 -4.73 1.25
CA ALA A 87 -21.04 -3.31 1.00
C ALA A 87 -22.33 -3.04 0.19
N PRO A 88 -23.14 -2.02 0.50
CA PRO A 88 -24.40 -1.75 -0.20
C PRO A 88 -24.26 -1.59 -1.73
N GLY A 89 -23.12 -1.10 -2.20
CA GLY A 89 -22.80 -0.99 -3.63
C GLY A 89 -22.62 -2.33 -4.36
N LEU A 90 -22.37 -3.43 -3.62
CA LEU A 90 -22.41 -4.80 -4.14
C LEU A 90 -23.83 -5.38 -4.06
N VAL A 91 -24.55 -5.15 -2.96
CA VAL A 91 -25.95 -5.59 -2.80
C VAL A 91 -26.83 -5.06 -3.94
N ASN A 92 -26.67 -3.77 -4.28
CA ASN A 92 -27.37 -3.12 -5.41
C ASN A 92 -27.01 -3.68 -6.80
N ARG A 93 -26.06 -4.62 -6.91
CA ARG A 93 -25.66 -5.30 -8.15
C ARG A 93 -26.02 -6.79 -8.16
N LEU A 94 -26.55 -7.33 -7.07
CA LEU A 94 -27.04 -8.70 -7.03
C LEU A 94 -28.42 -8.79 -7.72
N PRO A 95 -28.79 -9.95 -8.30
CA PRO A 95 -30.15 -10.16 -8.80
C PRO A 95 -31.19 -10.14 -7.66
N PRO A 96 -32.49 -10.03 -7.97
CA PRO A 96 -33.54 -10.26 -6.97
C PRO A 96 -33.40 -11.66 -6.34
N ALA A 97 -33.87 -11.80 -5.09
CA ALA A 97 -33.87 -13.08 -4.40
C ALA A 97 -34.88 -14.05 -5.01
N ASP A 98 -34.57 -15.35 -5.02
CA ASP A 98 -35.48 -16.39 -5.48
C ASP A 98 -36.72 -16.43 -4.57
N PRO A 99 -37.95 -16.35 -5.11
CA PRO A 99 -39.18 -16.35 -4.32
C PRO A 99 -39.48 -17.67 -3.58
N ARG A 100 -38.65 -18.71 -3.75
CA ARG A 100 -38.79 -20.03 -3.09
C ARG A 100 -37.96 -20.15 -1.81
N ASP A 101 -36.80 -19.51 -1.74
CA ASP A 101 -35.85 -19.67 -0.63
C ASP A 101 -35.15 -18.39 -0.12
N GLY A 102 -35.32 -17.26 -0.82
CA GLY A 102 -34.72 -15.98 -0.44
C GLY A 102 -33.24 -15.84 -0.79
N THR A 103 -32.65 -16.81 -1.50
CA THR A 103 -31.27 -16.73 -1.93
C THR A 103 -31.11 -15.85 -3.18
N ARG A 104 -29.98 -15.15 -3.27
CA ARG A 104 -29.49 -14.52 -4.51
C ARG A 104 -28.30 -15.32 -5.01
N THR A 105 -28.25 -15.64 -6.30
CA THR A 105 -27.09 -16.32 -6.89
C THR A 105 -26.46 -15.43 -7.96
N ALA A 106 -25.17 -15.12 -7.81
CA ALA A 106 -24.41 -14.36 -8.79
C ALA A 106 -23.08 -15.07 -9.09
N GLY A 107 -22.97 -15.61 -10.32
CA GLY A 107 -21.88 -16.50 -10.71
C GLY A 107 -21.89 -17.78 -9.87
N ARG A 108 -20.75 -18.11 -9.25
CA ARG A 108 -20.58 -19.31 -8.39
C ARG A 108 -20.89 -19.07 -6.90
N TYR A 109 -21.51 -17.93 -6.55
CA TYR A 109 -21.71 -17.51 -5.17
C TYR A 109 -23.18 -17.26 -4.86
N THR A 110 -23.60 -17.71 -3.68
CA THR A 110 -24.96 -17.54 -3.14
C THR A 110 -24.92 -16.59 -1.95
N TYR A 111 -25.97 -15.79 -1.80
CA TYR A 111 -26.11 -14.73 -0.79
C TYR A 111 -27.53 -14.74 -0.22
N VAL A 112 -27.71 -14.25 1.02
CA VAL A 112 -29.02 -14.12 1.68
C VAL A 112 -29.15 -12.79 2.41
N ASP A 113 -30.38 -12.29 2.52
CA ASP A 113 -30.72 -11.15 3.38
C ASP A 113 -31.04 -11.63 4.80
N LEU A 114 -30.52 -10.91 5.79
CA LEU A 114 -30.70 -11.24 7.20
C LEU A 114 -31.84 -10.43 7.85
N VAL A 115 -32.54 -11.05 8.81
CA VAL A 115 -33.62 -10.41 9.58
C VAL A 115 -33.13 -9.23 10.44
N GLU A 116 -31.85 -9.23 10.82
CA GLU A 116 -31.17 -8.13 11.52
C GLU A 116 -30.72 -7.00 10.58
N GLY A 117 -30.94 -7.16 9.27
CA GLY A 117 -30.46 -6.28 8.22
C GLY A 117 -29.10 -6.71 7.62
N GLY A 118 -28.83 -6.25 6.40
CA GLY A 118 -27.63 -6.61 5.64
C GLY A 118 -27.78 -7.90 4.82
N THR A 119 -26.94 -8.01 3.80
CA THR A 119 -26.83 -9.19 2.93
C THR A 119 -25.47 -9.84 3.17
N VAL A 120 -25.42 -11.17 3.30
CA VAL A 120 -24.19 -11.94 3.50
C VAL A 120 -23.99 -12.97 2.39
N GLN A 121 -22.75 -13.25 2.02
CA GLN A 121 -22.42 -14.43 1.21
C GLN A 121 -22.48 -15.68 2.09
N ILE A 122 -22.93 -16.79 1.52
CA ILE A 122 -23.03 -18.07 2.23
C ILE A 122 -22.21 -19.18 1.57
N GLY A 123 -21.93 -20.24 2.34
CA GLY A 123 -21.36 -21.50 1.85
C GLY A 123 -21.67 -22.66 2.79
N PRO A 124 -21.54 -23.91 2.32
CA PRO A 124 -21.76 -25.10 3.14
C PRO A 124 -20.62 -25.30 4.16
N ASP A 125 -20.99 -25.79 5.33
CA ASP A 125 -20.14 -26.37 6.38
C ASP A 125 -19.91 -27.87 6.09
N ALA A 126 -18.98 -28.51 6.80
CA ALA A 126 -18.72 -29.95 6.76
C ALA A 126 -19.95 -30.81 7.13
N GLN A 127 -20.92 -30.23 7.83
CA GLN A 127 -22.22 -30.84 8.17
C GLN A 127 -23.34 -30.50 7.17
N ASN A 128 -23.00 -29.92 6.01
CA ASN A 128 -23.92 -29.43 4.96
C ASN A 128 -24.91 -28.32 5.41
N GLY A 129 -24.74 -27.77 6.61
CA GLY A 129 -25.42 -26.54 7.05
C GLY A 129 -24.83 -25.29 6.37
N LEU A 130 -25.60 -24.21 6.25
CA LEU A 130 -25.18 -23.00 5.54
C LEU A 130 -24.64 -21.95 6.51
N ARG A 131 -23.40 -21.52 6.32
CA ARG A 131 -22.73 -20.48 7.13
C ARG A 131 -22.51 -19.19 6.36
N ALA A 132 -22.37 -18.09 7.09
CA ALA A 132 -21.83 -16.86 6.53
C ALA A 132 -20.36 -17.04 6.09
N ARG A 133 -19.96 -16.39 5.00
CA ARG A 133 -18.66 -16.54 4.33
C ARG A 133 -18.17 -15.19 3.82
N LEU A 134 -16.87 -14.92 3.90
CA LEU A 134 -16.25 -13.80 3.18
C LEU A 134 -15.86 -14.24 1.76
N SER A 135 -15.95 -13.34 0.79
CA SER A 135 -15.57 -13.63 -0.61
C SER A 135 -14.08 -14.00 -0.79
N SER A 136 -13.25 -13.72 0.22
CA SER A 136 -11.83 -14.08 0.31
C SER A 136 -11.56 -15.42 1.02
N GLU A 137 -12.58 -16.10 1.57
CA GLU A 137 -12.42 -17.36 2.30
C GLU A 137 -12.75 -18.56 1.40
N LEU A 138 -11.98 -19.64 1.52
CA LEU A 138 -12.21 -20.90 0.79
C LEU A 138 -13.45 -21.65 1.33
N LEU A 139 -13.56 -21.75 2.65
CA LEU A 139 -14.67 -22.37 3.39
C LEU A 139 -15.39 -21.29 4.23
N ALA A 140 -16.66 -21.52 4.57
CA ALA A 140 -17.48 -20.54 5.28
C ALA A 140 -17.15 -20.48 6.78
N SER A 141 -16.43 -19.44 7.22
CA SER A 141 -15.93 -19.34 8.61
C SER A 141 -16.95 -18.82 9.63
N GLY A 142 -18.01 -18.17 9.15
CA GLY A 142 -18.95 -17.42 9.98
C GLY A 142 -19.95 -18.29 10.75
N PRO A 143 -20.89 -17.65 11.47
CA PRO A 143 -21.95 -18.38 12.17
C PRO A 143 -22.87 -19.11 11.18
N LEU A 144 -23.48 -20.18 11.68
CA LEU A 144 -24.50 -20.95 10.97
C LEU A 144 -25.76 -20.10 10.79
N LEU A 145 -26.40 -20.20 9.63
CA LEU A 145 -27.59 -19.44 9.24
C LEU A 145 -28.75 -20.39 8.93
N GLU A 146 -29.95 -20.02 9.36
CA GLU A 146 -31.18 -20.70 8.99
C GLU A 146 -32.19 -19.72 8.37
N ARG A 147 -33.03 -20.21 7.45
CA ARG A 147 -34.13 -19.44 6.88
C ARG A 147 -35.24 -19.32 7.91
N VAL A 148 -35.73 -18.12 8.17
CA VAL A 148 -36.88 -17.92 9.07
C VAL A 148 -38.14 -18.42 8.37
N GLU A 149 -38.78 -19.43 8.97
CA GLU A 149 -39.93 -20.14 8.40
C GLU A 149 -41.07 -19.16 8.02
N GLY A 150 -41.68 -19.40 6.85
CA GLY A 150 -42.69 -18.51 6.28
C GLY A 150 -42.15 -17.23 5.63
N THR A 151 -40.83 -17.02 5.58
CA THR A 151 -40.21 -15.79 5.02
C THR A 151 -39.06 -16.07 4.04
N LEU A 152 -38.60 -15.02 3.37
CA LEU A 152 -37.41 -15.03 2.51
C LEU A 152 -36.14 -14.52 3.22
N VAL A 153 -36.18 -14.25 4.53
CA VAL A 153 -35.03 -13.76 5.32
C VAL A 153 -34.43 -14.84 6.20
N TRP A 154 -33.14 -14.69 6.48
CA TRP A 154 -32.35 -15.65 7.24
C TRP A 154 -31.90 -15.06 8.58
N ARG A 155 -31.54 -15.91 9.56
CA ARG A 155 -31.03 -15.48 10.87
C ARG A 155 -29.83 -16.32 11.31
N PRO A 156 -28.89 -15.76 12.10
CA PRO A 156 -27.84 -16.54 12.70
C PRO A 156 -28.37 -17.45 13.82
N LEU A 157 -27.87 -18.69 13.86
CA LEU A 157 -28.10 -19.61 14.97
C LEU A 157 -27.08 -19.36 16.10
N PRO A 158 -27.51 -19.34 17.38
CA PRO A 158 -26.58 -19.25 18.49
C PRO A 158 -25.74 -20.54 18.61
N ALA A 159 -24.45 -20.40 18.89
CA ALA A 159 -23.55 -21.54 19.04
C ALA A 159 -23.96 -22.42 20.22
N GLN A 160 -24.42 -23.64 19.94
CA GLN A 160 -24.82 -24.59 20.96
C GLN A 160 -23.59 -25.21 21.65
N ASN A 161 -23.40 -24.88 22.93
CA ASN A 161 -22.44 -25.55 23.80
C ASN A 161 -23.13 -26.76 24.44
N THR A 162 -22.86 -27.97 23.94
CA THR A 162 -23.31 -29.23 24.54
C THR A 162 -22.13 -30.21 24.68
N PRO A 163 -21.80 -30.69 25.89
CA PRO A 163 -20.85 -31.77 26.09
C PRO A 163 -21.49 -33.14 25.79
N ASP A 164 -20.64 -34.14 25.56
CA ASP A 164 -20.90 -35.59 25.51
C ASP A 164 -22.16 -36.09 24.78
N ALA A 165 -21.95 -36.59 23.56
CA ALA A 165 -22.81 -37.61 22.94
C ALA A 165 -21.91 -38.67 22.29
N ASP A 166 -22.14 -39.93 22.63
CA ASP A 166 -21.20 -41.03 22.41
C ASP A 166 -21.33 -41.70 21.02
N ILE A 167 -20.31 -42.46 20.64
CA ILE A 167 -20.19 -43.44 19.54
C ILE A 167 -21.34 -43.49 18.49
N SER A 168 -20.97 -43.31 17.23
CA SER A 168 -21.66 -43.98 16.10
C SER A 168 -20.66 -44.37 15.01
N GLN A 169 -20.45 -45.68 14.87
CA GLN A 169 -19.63 -46.27 13.80
C GLN A 169 -20.41 -46.26 12.48
N LEU A 170 -19.81 -45.79 11.38
CA LEU A 170 -20.23 -46.21 10.03
C LEU A 170 -19.03 -46.46 9.11
N SER A 171 -19.09 -47.62 8.45
CA SER A 171 -18.07 -48.16 7.56
C SER A 171 -18.04 -47.50 6.19
N MET A 172 -16.83 -47.26 5.64
CA MET A 172 -16.67 -47.01 4.21
C MET A 172 -16.87 -48.30 3.39
N THR A 173 -18.01 -48.40 2.71
CA THR A 173 -18.26 -49.47 1.73
C THR A 173 -17.46 -49.22 0.45
N ARG A 174 -16.44 -50.04 0.17
CA ARG A 174 -15.79 -50.05 -1.16
C ARG A 174 -16.75 -50.64 -2.20
N HIS A 175 -17.26 -49.81 -3.10
CA HIS A 175 -17.91 -50.31 -4.32
C HIS A 175 -16.83 -50.78 -5.31
N ARG A 176 -16.78 -52.10 -5.52
CA ARG A 176 -16.08 -52.76 -6.63
C ARG A 176 -17.12 -53.15 -7.68
N LEU A 177 -16.88 -52.83 -8.94
CA LEU A 177 -17.54 -53.49 -10.08
C LEU A 177 -16.53 -54.40 -10.80
N PRO A 178 -16.99 -55.38 -11.59
CA PRO A 178 -16.21 -56.60 -11.87
C PRO A 178 -15.33 -56.53 -13.12
N ASP A 179 -14.31 -57.38 -13.12
CA ASP A 179 -13.54 -57.79 -14.30
C ASP A 179 -14.16 -59.05 -14.94
N ASP A 180 -13.99 -59.17 -16.26
CA ASP A 180 -13.94 -60.37 -17.13
C ASP A 180 -14.32 -59.94 -18.57
N GLU A 181 -13.64 -60.27 -19.66
CA GLU A 181 -12.27 -60.81 -19.91
C GLU A 181 -11.89 -60.36 -21.38
N PRO A 182 -10.84 -60.82 -22.09
CA PRO A 182 -9.87 -59.90 -22.68
C PRO A 182 -9.99 -59.66 -24.19
N SER A 183 -9.36 -58.59 -24.69
CA SER A 183 -9.01 -58.46 -26.12
C SER A 183 -7.73 -57.64 -26.34
N VAL A 184 -6.97 -57.95 -27.39
CA VAL A 184 -5.54 -57.58 -27.51
C VAL A 184 -5.30 -56.54 -28.61
N VAL A 185 -4.94 -55.30 -28.24
CA VAL A 185 -4.42 -54.26 -29.16
C VAL A 185 -3.33 -53.42 -28.45
N PRO A 186 -2.24 -52.97 -29.13
CA PRO A 186 -1.05 -52.38 -28.48
C PRO A 186 -1.21 -50.97 -27.86
N PRO A 187 -0.21 -50.47 -27.08
CA PRO A 187 -0.43 -49.41 -26.10
C PRO A 187 -0.59 -48.01 -26.70
N LYS A 188 -1.66 -47.34 -26.31
CA LYS A 188 -1.87 -45.91 -26.57
C LYS A 188 -1.35 -45.11 -25.37
N ARG A 189 -0.35 -44.25 -25.62
CA ARG A 189 0.46 -43.52 -24.62
C ARG A 189 -0.37 -42.96 -23.46
N GLN A 190 0.11 -43.18 -22.23
CA GLN A 190 -0.34 -42.39 -21.08
C GLN A 190 -0.10 -40.90 -21.38
N ARG A 191 -1.18 -40.12 -21.35
CA ARG A 191 -1.12 -38.67 -21.50
C ARG A 191 -0.93 -38.05 -20.12
N ILE A 192 0.34 -37.90 -19.71
CA ILE A 192 0.69 -37.06 -18.57
C ILE A 192 0.51 -35.61 -19.03
N ASP A 193 -0.69 -35.09 -18.79
CA ASP A 193 -1.03 -33.66 -18.79
C ASP A 193 -1.54 -33.28 -17.39
N GLU A 194 -0.92 -33.85 -16.35
CA GLU A 194 -0.96 -33.27 -15.02
C GLU A 194 -0.12 -32.00 -15.06
N THR A 195 -0.80 -30.84 -15.06
CA THR A 195 -0.16 -29.56 -14.76
C THR A 195 0.27 -29.57 -13.29
N LEU A 196 1.43 -30.17 -13.03
CA LEU A 196 2.11 -30.15 -11.74
C LEU A 196 2.21 -28.70 -11.26
N ASP A 197 1.60 -28.43 -10.10
CA ASP A 197 1.70 -27.14 -9.45
C ASP A 197 3.18 -26.74 -9.29
N PRO A 198 3.61 -25.53 -9.68
CA PRO A 198 5.03 -25.18 -9.74
C PRO A 198 5.80 -25.39 -8.42
N TRP A 199 5.10 -25.22 -7.29
CA TRP A 199 5.67 -25.40 -5.95
C TRP A 199 5.84 -26.85 -5.52
N SER A 200 5.26 -27.84 -6.23
CA SER A 200 5.47 -29.27 -5.93
C SER A 200 6.96 -29.67 -6.01
N SER A 201 7.73 -28.93 -6.82
CA SER A 201 9.19 -29.05 -6.93
C SER A 201 10.00 -28.45 -5.78
N TRP A 202 9.38 -27.67 -4.88
CA TRP A 202 10.08 -26.91 -3.82
C TRP A 202 10.33 -27.70 -2.53
N GLY A 203 10.14 -29.02 -2.57
CA GLY A 203 10.39 -29.90 -1.44
C GLY A 203 11.85 -29.90 -0.99
N ILE A 204 12.09 -29.88 0.33
CA ILE A 204 13.42 -30.01 0.92
C ILE A 204 13.65 -31.39 1.53
N ASP A 205 14.92 -31.80 1.60
CA ASP A 205 15.34 -32.93 2.44
C ASP A 205 14.99 -32.62 3.92
N PRO A 206 14.32 -33.55 4.65
CA PRO A 206 14.02 -33.39 6.07
C PRO A 206 15.21 -33.03 6.96
N GLN A 207 16.44 -33.40 6.60
CA GLN A 207 17.67 -33.03 7.33
C GLN A 207 17.93 -31.52 7.32
N HIS A 208 17.42 -30.79 6.32
CA HIS A 208 17.53 -29.34 6.23
C HIS A 208 16.31 -28.60 6.82
N ALA A 209 15.32 -29.32 7.35
CA ALA A 209 14.11 -28.73 7.92
C ALA A 209 14.38 -28.00 9.25
N THR A 210 13.65 -26.93 9.52
CA THR A 210 13.68 -26.22 10.81
C THR A 210 12.27 -26.13 11.40
N THR A 211 12.15 -25.83 12.69
CA THR A 211 10.88 -25.85 13.45
C THR A 211 9.80 -24.90 12.92
N GLY A 212 10.13 -23.95 12.05
CA GLY A 212 9.18 -23.05 11.39
C GLY A 212 8.61 -23.56 10.06
N ASP A 213 9.25 -24.57 9.46
CA ASP A 213 8.87 -25.17 8.17
C ASP A 213 7.61 -26.05 8.30
N ILE A 214 6.86 -26.19 7.20
CA ILE A 214 5.62 -27.01 7.18
C ILE A 214 5.77 -28.25 6.31
N ARG A 215 4.86 -29.20 6.52
CA ARG A 215 4.72 -30.43 5.74
C ARG A 215 3.32 -30.50 5.13
N VAL A 216 3.25 -30.73 3.82
CA VAL A 216 2.01 -30.82 3.02
C VAL A 216 2.12 -32.07 2.15
N ASP A 217 1.13 -32.96 2.19
CA ASP A 217 1.08 -34.21 1.41
C ASP A 217 2.37 -35.07 1.50
N GLY A 218 3.03 -35.02 2.67
CA GLY A 218 4.28 -35.73 2.93
C GLY A 218 5.57 -34.98 2.56
N ILE A 219 5.47 -33.93 1.74
CA ILE A 219 6.59 -33.09 1.31
C ILE A 219 6.85 -31.98 2.35
N GLN A 220 8.12 -31.75 2.68
CA GLN A 220 8.55 -30.67 3.58
C GLN A 220 8.89 -29.41 2.77
N TYR A 221 8.43 -28.23 3.20
CA TYR A 221 8.63 -26.97 2.49
C TYR A 221 9.28 -25.89 3.35
N LYS A 222 10.21 -25.11 2.76
CA LYS A 222 10.75 -23.91 3.40
C LYS A 222 9.70 -22.82 3.53
N VAL A 223 9.66 -22.20 4.71
CA VAL A 223 8.72 -21.13 5.05
C VAL A 223 9.45 -19.78 5.22
N ILE A 224 8.80 -18.69 4.84
CA ILE A 224 9.23 -17.30 5.11
C ILE A 224 9.03 -16.99 6.60
N PRO A 225 9.94 -16.24 7.27
CA PRO A 225 9.78 -15.86 8.67
C PRO A 225 8.36 -15.33 8.95
N ARG A 226 7.62 -15.95 9.87
CA ARG A 226 6.16 -15.67 10.00
C ARG A 226 5.86 -14.20 10.31
N GLY A 227 6.73 -13.54 11.07
CA GLY A 227 6.49 -12.20 11.59
C GLY A 227 5.59 -12.31 12.82
N ASP A 228 4.35 -11.83 12.71
CA ASP A 228 3.33 -12.07 13.73
C ASP A 228 2.96 -13.56 13.77
N ALA A 229 3.16 -14.20 14.93
CA ALA A 229 2.87 -15.62 15.12
C ALA A 229 1.37 -15.96 15.15
N SER A 230 0.49 -14.95 15.16
CA SER A 230 -0.97 -15.12 15.15
C SER A 230 -1.61 -15.09 13.75
N ASP A 231 -0.85 -14.85 12.68
CA ASP A 231 -1.36 -14.97 11.31
C ASP A 231 -1.63 -16.45 10.97
N PRO A 232 -2.88 -16.85 10.63
CA PRO A 232 -3.18 -18.21 10.20
C PRO A 232 -2.56 -18.59 8.83
N ILE A 233 -2.06 -17.61 8.06
CA ILE A 233 -1.40 -17.83 6.78
C ILE A 233 0.12 -17.85 6.97
N VAL A 234 0.76 -18.97 6.62
CA VAL A 234 2.21 -19.04 6.42
C VAL A 234 2.54 -18.98 4.93
N TYR A 235 3.75 -18.59 4.56
CA TYR A 235 4.16 -18.53 3.16
C TYR A 235 5.32 -19.49 2.88
N ILE A 236 5.09 -20.51 2.06
CA ILE A 236 6.17 -21.35 1.54
C ILE A 236 6.93 -20.61 0.44
N LYS A 237 8.20 -20.97 0.24
CA LYS A 237 9.10 -20.34 -0.75
C LYS A 237 9.88 -21.36 -1.56
N ASN A 238 10.26 -20.97 -2.78
CA ASN A 238 11.27 -21.68 -3.57
C ASN A 238 12.58 -21.78 -2.73
N PRO A 239 13.14 -22.97 -2.48
CA PRO A 239 14.36 -23.13 -1.68
C PRO A 239 15.59 -22.43 -2.29
N SER A 240 15.59 -22.15 -3.60
CA SER A 240 16.62 -21.33 -4.26
C SER A 240 16.63 -19.87 -3.79
N HIS A 241 15.53 -19.38 -3.22
CA HIS A 241 15.39 -18.01 -2.73
C HIS A 241 15.57 -17.96 -1.20
N LEU A 242 16.82 -17.74 -0.78
CA LEU A 242 17.21 -17.73 0.63
C LEU A 242 16.45 -16.68 1.44
N ILE A 243 16.36 -15.44 0.94
CA ILE A 243 15.67 -14.30 1.54
C ILE A 243 14.94 -13.57 0.42
N TYR A 244 13.70 -13.15 0.64
CA TYR A 244 13.01 -12.20 -0.24
C TYR A 244 13.16 -10.81 0.35
N ASP A 245 14.10 -10.04 -0.17
CA ASP A 245 14.07 -8.58 -0.05
C ASP A 245 13.05 -7.97 -1.03
N PHE A 246 12.97 -6.65 -1.08
CA PHE A 246 12.06 -5.94 -2.00
C PHE A 246 12.40 -6.20 -3.48
N ASP A 247 13.69 -6.20 -3.84
CA ASP A 247 14.14 -6.27 -5.23
C ASP A 247 13.95 -7.68 -5.81
N LEU A 248 14.25 -8.72 -5.03
CA LEU A 248 13.92 -10.10 -5.42
C LEU A 248 12.41 -10.28 -5.54
N LEU A 249 11.60 -9.76 -4.61
CA LEU A 249 10.15 -9.91 -4.67
C LEU A 249 9.55 -9.21 -5.90
N ASP A 250 9.84 -7.94 -6.14
CA ASP A 250 9.28 -7.23 -7.32
C ASP A 250 9.83 -7.83 -8.63
N ARG A 251 11.09 -8.31 -8.67
CA ARG A 251 11.62 -9.08 -9.81
C ARG A 251 10.85 -10.38 -10.04
N THR A 252 10.66 -11.22 -9.03
CA THR A 252 9.93 -12.48 -9.14
C THR A 252 8.49 -12.21 -9.59
N LEU A 253 7.81 -11.22 -9.01
CA LEU A 253 6.45 -10.82 -9.43
C LEU A 253 6.36 -10.26 -10.86
N ARG A 254 7.49 -9.90 -11.48
CA ARG A 254 7.60 -9.26 -12.80
C ARG A 254 8.03 -10.22 -13.91
N LEU A 255 8.92 -11.18 -13.59
CA LEU A 255 9.52 -12.10 -14.56
C LEU A 255 9.02 -13.54 -14.38
N GLU A 256 9.04 -14.04 -13.14
CA GLU A 256 8.75 -15.41 -12.78
C GLU A 256 7.61 -15.48 -11.73
N PRO A 257 6.40 -14.95 -12.01
CA PRO A 257 5.35 -14.79 -10.98
C PRO A 257 4.83 -16.11 -10.42
N GLN A 258 5.15 -17.25 -11.04
CA GLN A 258 4.90 -18.58 -10.49
C GLN A 258 5.87 -18.97 -9.37
N GLU A 259 7.04 -18.34 -9.26
CA GLU A 259 8.04 -18.57 -8.20
C GLU A 259 7.88 -17.66 -6.97
N GLN A 260 6.87 -16.80 -6.96
CA GLN A 260 6.54 -16.01 -5.78
C GLN A 260 6.13 -16.94 -4.61
N PRO A 261 6.29 -16.52 -3.35
CA PRO A 261 5.87 -17.32 -2.21
C PRO A 261 4.39 -17.74 -2.30
N ARG A 262 4.00 -18.91 -1.81
CA ARG A 262 2.59 -19.36 -1.77
C ARG A 262 2.07 -19.35 -0.34
N GLY A 263 0.86 -18.83 -0.15
CA GLY A 263 0.16 -18.94 1.13
C GLY A 263 -0.20 -20.40 1.44
N ALA A 264 -0.20 -20.76 2.71
CA ALA A 264 -0.69 -22.04 3.20
C ALA A 264 -1.38 -21.85 4.56
N ILE A 265 -2.41 -22.64 4.83
CA ILE A 265 -3.24 -22.57 6.04
C ILE A 265 -3.40 -23.97 6.65
N GLN A 266 -3.61 -24.05 7.96
CA GLN A 266 -4.10 -25.28 8.59
C GLN A 266 -5.62 -25.37 8.44
N VAL A 267 -6.12 -26.54 8.03
CA VAL A 267 -7.55 -26.77 7.82
C VAL A 267 -8.13 -27.59 8.99
N PRO A 268 -9.05 -27.04 9.79
CA PRO A 268 -9.74 -27.79 10.84
C PRO A 268 -10.64 -28.90 10.26
N PRO A 269 -10.91 -29.99 11.00
CA PRO A 269 -10.46 -30.25 12.38
C PRO A 269 -9.09 -30.93 12.48
N ALA A 270 -8.55 -31.47 11.39
CA ALA A 270 -7.29 -32.23 11.40
C ALA A 270 -6.05 -31.34 11.61
N HIS A 271 -6.15 -30.05 11.27
CA HIS A 271 -5.04 -29.08 11.27
C HIS A 271 -3.92 -29.42 10.26
N ASP A 272 -4.23 -30.24 9.27
CA ASP A 272 -3.36 -30.48 8.11
C ASP A 272 -3.14 -29.18 7.33
N TRP A 273 -1.92 -28.99 6.83
CA TRP A 273 -1.56 -27.83 6.02
C TRP A 273 -2.03 -28.02 4.57
N GLN A 274 -2.67 -27.01 4.01
CA GLN A 274 -3.02 -26.93 2.59
C GLN A 274 -2.44 -25.65 1.98
N ILE A 275 -1.92 -25.73 0.76
CA ILE A 275 -1.34 -24.61 0.02
C ILE A 275 -2.45 -23.93 -0.80
N ASP A 276 -2.52 -22.60 -0.76
CA ASP A 276 -3.38 -21.77 -1.60
C ASP A 276 -2.86 -21.84 -3.05
N PRO A 277 -3.63 -22.41 -4.01
CA PRO A 277 -3.19 -22.50 -5.39
C PRO A 277 -3.25 -21.15 -6.12
N THR A 278 -3.87 -20.13 -5.52
CA THR A 278 -3.91 -18.78 -6.09
C THR A 278 -2.61 -18.04 -5.81
N LEU A 279 -2.15 -17.24 -6.79
CA LEU A 279 -0.98 -16.38 -6.60
C LEU A 279 -1.28 -15.31 -5.54
N PRO A 280 -0.43 -15.14 -4.51
CA PRO A 280 -0.63 -14.08 -3.54
C PRO A 280 -0.71 -12.68 -4.12
N PHE A 281 0.08 -12.40 -5.16
CA PHE A 281 0.09 -11.16 -5.92
C PHE A 281 -0.01 -11.45 -7.42
N GLU A 282 -0.91 -10.75 -8.12
CA GLU A 282 -1.14 -10.92 -9.56
C GLU A 282 -0.11 -10.17 -10.43
N ARG A 283 0.65 -9.27 -9.81
CA ARG A 283 1.47 -8.24 -10.48
C ARG A 283 2.53 -7.68 -9.52
N PRO A 284 3.58 -6.99 -10.02
CA PRO A 284 4.57 -6.30 -9.20
C PRO A 284 3.94 -5.25 -8.27
N LEU A 285 4.58 -4.99 -7.11
CA LEU A 285 4.06 -4.07 -6.08
C LEU A 285 3.86 -2.65 -6.65
N THR A 286 4.83 -2.21 -7.45
CA THR A 286 4.79 -0.95 -8.21
C THR A 286 3.54 -0.81 -9.11
N LYS A 287 2.99 -1.93 -9.63
CA LYS A 287 1.79 -1.95 -10.49
C LYS A 287 0.47 -1.94 -9.74
N TYR A 288 0.44 -2.32 -8.46
CA TYR A 288 -0.72 -2.04 -7.61
C TYR A 288 -0.82 -0.53 -7.32
N ILE A 289 0.29 0.11 -6.96
CA ILE A 289 0.34 1.54 -6.64
C ILE A 289 -0.04 2.40 -7.86
N SER A 290 0.52 2.11 -9.04
CA SER A 290 0.20 2.88 -10.26
C SER A 290 -1.26 2.79 -10.72
N GLN A 291 -2.05 1.83 -10.21
CA GLN A 291 -3.49 1.76 -10.49
C GLN A 291 -4.29 2.84 -9.73
N TYR A 292 -3.83 3.27 -8.55
CA TYR A 292 -4.51 4.25 -7.69
C TYR A 292 -3.83 5.62 -7.67
N PHE A 293 -2.56 5.68 -8.07
CA PHE A 293 -1.77 6.91 -8.20
C PHE A 293 -1.14 6.99 -9.61
N PRO A 294 -1.95 7.13 -10.67
CA PRO A 294 -1.52 6.94 -12.05
C PRO A 294 -0.57 8.02 -12.59
N GLU A 295 -0.42 9.15 -11.90
CA GLU A 295 0.41 10.27 -12.36
C GLU A 295 1.74 10.42 -11.61
N LEU A 296 2.05 9.52 -10.67
CA LEU A 296 3.35 9.48 -9.98
C LEU A 296 4.46 9.06 -10.95
N SER A 297 5.65 9.65 -10.79
CA SER A 297 6.85 9.26 -11.51
C SER A 297 7.31 7.84 -11.14
N THR A 298 8.03 7.17 -12.04
CA THR A 298 8.55 5.81 -11.83
C THR A 298 9.34 5.68 -10.52
N THR A 299 10.24 6.63 -10.24
CA THR A 299 11.00 6.71 -8.99
C THR A 299 10.08 6.81 -7.76
N SER A 300 9.00 7.60 -7.83
CA SER A 300 8.02 7.69 -6.74
C SER A 300 7.26 6.39 -6.52
N LEU A 301 6.83 5.73 -7.61
CA LEU A 301 6.16 4.42 -7.54
C LEU A 301 7.07 3.36 -6.90
N GLU A 302 8.35 3.34 -7.25
CA GLU A 302 9.37 2.48 -6.65
C GLU A 302 9.60 2.80 -5.16
N ARG A 303 9.84 4.07 -4.80
CA ARG A 303 10.08 4.47 -3.40
C ARG A 303 8.85 4.21 -2.51
N VAL A 304 7.64 4.39 -3.04
CA VAL A 304 6.39 4.04 -2.35
C VAL A 304 6.27 2.53 -2.20
N ALA A 305 6.56 1.73 -3.23
CA ALA A 305 6.51 0.27 -3.15
C ALA A 305 7.50 -0.28 -2.11
N PHE A 306 8.74 0.20 -2.12
CA PHE A 306 9.76 -0.14 -1.13
C PHE A 306 9.32 0.26 0.29
N HIS A 307 8.87 1.50 0.50
CA HIS A 307 8.45 1.96 1.82
C HIS A 307 7.18 1.25 2.33
N GLN A 308 6.26 0.89 1.43
CA GLN A 308 5.09 0.08 1.76
C GLN A 308 5.48 -1.35 2.16
N PHE A 309 6.42 -1.97 1.44
CA PHE A 309 6.98 -3.27 1.79
C PHE A 309 7.67 -3.25 3.17
N VAL A 310 8.52 -2.24 3.45
CA VAL A 310 9.18 -2.10 4.77
C VAL A 310 8.17 -1.86 5.89
N LEU A 311 7.17 -1.00 5.68
CA LEU A 311 6.10 -0.77 6.67
C LEU A 311 5.24 -2.01 6.94
N ALA A 312 5.11 -2.92 5.97
CA ALA A 312 4.32 -4.14 6.15
C ALA A 312 5.08 -5.23 6.90
N ASN A 313 6.38 -5.38 6.63
CA ASN A 313 7.23 -6.42 7.22
C ASN A 313 7.95 -6.00 8.50
N GLY A 314 8.13 -4.70 8.73
CA GLY A 314 8.96 -4.15 9.81
C GLY A 314 10.46 -4.14 9.51
N THR A 315 10.89 -4.76 8.40
CA THR A 315 12.28 -4.85 7.93
C THR A 315 12.34 -4.69 6.40
N ASP A 316 13.55 -4.68 5.86
CA ASP A 316 13.86 -4.78 4.42
C ASP A 316 13.71 -6.20 3.84
N THR A 317 13.13 -7.14 4.59
CA THR A 317 12.96 -8.54 4.21
C THR A 317 11.53 -9.03 4.44
N ALA A 318 11.05 -9.95 3.61
CA ALA A 318 9.66 -10.40 3.64
C ALA A 318 9.37 -11.28 4.87
N THR A 319 8.16 -11.11 5.40
CA THR A 319 7.57 -11.87 6.49
C THR A 319 6.19 -12.38 6.08
N GLY A 320 5.72 -13.48 6.66
CA GLY A 320 4.38 -14.01 6.36
C GLY A 320 3.28 -12.97 6.61
N SER A 321 3.26 -12.40 7.82
CA SER A 321 2.32 -11.36 8.21
C SER A 321 2.40 -10.09 7.35
N GLY A 322 3.60 -9.72 6.89
CA GLY A 322 3.78 -8.57 5.99
C GLY A 322 3.27 -8.82 4.58
N LEU A 323 3.47 -10.03 4.03
CA LEU A 323 2.87 -10.41 2.74
C LEU A 323 1.34 -10.46 2.84
N THR A 324 0.76 -11.04 3.90
CA THR A 324 -0.69 -10.99 4.17
C THR A 324 -1.21 -9.54 4.22
N LEU A 325 -0.49 -8.65 4.91
CA LEU A 325 -0.90 -7.26 5.06
C LEU A 325 -0.79 -6.44 3.76
N LEU A 326 0.19 -6.73 2.89
CA LEU A 326 0.26 -6.15 1.55
C LEU A 326 -0.94 -6.61 0.69
N ARG A 327 -1.24 -7.92 0.67
CA ARG A 327 -2.44 -8.47 -0.01
C ARG A 327 -3.71 -7.77 0.48
N GLN A 328 -3.88 -7.65 1.81
CA GLN A 328 -5.03 -6.97 2.40
C GLN A 328 -5.11 -5.51 1.95
N THR A 329 -3.99 -4.77 1.98
CA THR A 329 -3.96 -3.34 1.61
C THR A 329 -4.39 -3.13 0.15
N PHE A 330 -3.94 -3.98 -0.76
CA PHE A 330 -4.33 -3.92 -2.18
C PHE A 330 -5.81 -4.30 -2.41
N ASN A 331 -6.32 -5.29 -1.66
CA ASN A 331 -7.73 -5.65 -1.68
C ASN A 331 -8.62 -4.54 -1.08
N ASP A 332 -8.19 -3.88 -0.02
CA ASP A 332 -8.90 -2.76 0.61
C ASP A 332 -8.96 -1.53 -0.33
N TRP A 333 -7.91 -1.27 -1.14
CA TRP A 333 -7.97 -0.29 -2.23
C TRP A 333 -9.00 -0.68 -3.32
N GLN A 334 -9.07 -1.96 -3.69
CA GLN A 334 -9.97 -2.45 -4.76
C GLN A 334 -11.44 -2.49 -4.34
N THR A 335 -11.71 -2.76 -3.06
CA THR A 335 -13.07 -2.84 -2.49
C THR A 335 -13.58 -1.49 -1.98
N GLY A 336 -12.69 -0.52 -1.74
CA GLY A 336 -13.04 0.77 -1.12
C GLY A 336 -13.28 0.69 0.39
N ASN A 337 -12.73 -0.34 1.04
CA ASN A 337 -12.83 -0.57 2.49
C ASN A 337 -12.19 0.57 3.31
N ARG A 338 -12.49 0.58 4.63
CA ARG A 338 -11.67 1.34 5.59
C ARG A 338 -10.27 0.74 5.63
N HIS A 339 -9.25 1.59 5.62
CA HIS A 339 -7.84 1.18 5.72
C HIS A 339 -7.42 1.14 7.20
N PRO A 340 -7.22 -0.03 7.83
CA PRO A 340 -6.93 -0.10 9.26
C PRO A 340 -5.54 0.43 9.62
N ARG A 341 -4.63 0.46 8.64
CA ARG A 341 -3.28 1.04 8.75
C ARG A 341 -3.11 2.11 7.65
N PRO A 342 -3.67 3.33 7.79
CA PRO A 342 -3.65 4.35 6.75
C PRO A 342 -2.25 4.68 6.21
N GLN A 343 -1.24 4.63 7.07
CA GLN A 343 0.17 4.87 6.76
C GLN A 343 0.74 3.85 5.75
N LEU A 344 0.12 2.68 5.61
CA LEU A 344 0.45 1.66 4.61
C LEU A 344 -0.37 1.82 3.31
N ALA A 345 -1.52 2.49 3.38
CA ALA A 345 -2.50 2.61 2.29
C ALA A 345 -2.46 3.98 1.57
N ASP A 346 -1.66 4.93 2.04
CA ASP A 346 -1.62 6.30 1.53
C ASP A 346 -0.18 6.86 1.47
N PRO A 347 0.37 7.12 0.27
CA PRO A 347 1.73 7.63 0.08
C PRO A 347 2.02 8.96 0.77
N LEU A 348 1.02 9.83 0.98
CA LEU A 348 1.24 11.10 1.69
C LEU A 348 1.37 10.90 3.21
N LEU A 349 0.86 9.79 3.74
CA LEU A 349 1.05 9.39 5.14
C LEU A 349 2.41 8.70 5.37
N MET A 350 2.97 8.05 4.34
CA MET A 350 4.32 7.49 4.33
C MET A 350 5.43 8.56 4.35
N LEU A 351 5.15 9.78 3.86
CA LEU A 351 6.16 10.84 3.78
C LEU A 351 6.72 11.20 5.16
N PRO A 352 8.05 11.27 5.34
CA PRO A 352 8.68 11.79 6.55
C PRO A 352 8.51 13.31 6.62
N ILE A 353 8.48 13.84 7.83
CA ILE A 353 8.51 15.30 8.07
C ILE A 353 9.93 15.79 7.75
N LEU A 354 10.06 16.67 6.77
CA LEU A 354 11.37 17.19 6.36
C LEU A 354 11.90 18.27 7.32
N PRO A 355 13.22 18.35 7.55
CA PRO A 355 13.83 19.38 8.38
C PRO A 355 13.84 20.75 7.68
N THR A 356 13.72 21.83 8.46
CA THR A 356 13.86 23.22 7.99
C THR A 356 15.09 23.87 8.60
N SER A 357 15.85 24.63 7.81
CA SER A 357 16.99 25.43 8.26
C SER A 357 16.65 26.94 8.32
N GLY A 358 17.53 27.74 8.93
CA GLY A 358 17.36 29.19 9.05
C GLY A 358 16.82 29.66 10.40
N ASN A 359 17.18 30.89 10.78
CA ASN A 359 16.94 31.47 12.10
C ASN A 359 16.02 32.71 12.00
N GLY A 360 15.23 32.96 13.04
CA GLY A 360 14.36 34.15 13.11
C GLY A 360 13.13 34.04 12.21
N ALA A 361 12.82 35.10 11.45
CA ALA A 361 11.55 35.25 10.74
C ALA A 361 11.42 34.44 9.43
N VAL A 362 12.50 33.84 8.93
CA VAL A 362 12.53 33.05 7.69
C VAL A 362 13.10 31.66 7.94
N ARG A 363 12.32 30.64 7.59
CA ARG A 363 12.80 29.25 7.48
C ARG A 363 12.97 28.88 6.01
N ILE A 364 13.91 28.00 5.72
CA ILE A 364 14.12 27.41 4.40
C ILE A 364 13.82 25.92 4.53
N LEU A 365 12.91 25.42 3.70
CA LEU A 365 12.79 23.99 3.42
C LEU A 365 13.55 23.70 2.12
N GLU A 366 14.55 22.83 2.20
CA GLU A 366 15.31 22.38 1.03
C GLU A 366 14.81 20.99 0.62
N LEU A 367 14.39 20.87 -0.64
CA LEU A 367 13.81 19.65 -1.16
C LEU A 367 14.88 18.57 -1.41
N PRO A 368 14.59 17.29 -1.10
CA PRO A 368 15.40 16.14 -1.51
C PRO A 368 15.62 16.09 -3.02
N THR A 369 16.68 15.42 -3.43
CA THR A 369 16.87 15.03 -4.83
C THR A 369 15.92 13.86 -5.09
N PRO A 370 15.19 13.78 -6.22
CA PRO A 370 14.61 12.52 -6.66
C PRO A 370 15.75 11.53 -6.92
N THR A 371 15.76 10.39 -6.22
CA THR A 371 16.77 9.33 -6.37
C THR A 371 16.11 7.96 -6.40
N SER A 372 16.59 7.09 -7.29
CA SER A 372 16.23 5.67 -7.32
C SER A 372 16.93 4.84 -6.24
N ASP A 373 17.73 5.48 -5.38
CA ASP A 373 18.33 4.91 -4.17
C ASP A 373 17.85 5.67 -2.93
N GLY A 374 17.81 4.96 -1.79
CA GLY A 374 17.42 5.51 -0.50
C GLY A 374 15.90 5.55 -0.24
N PRO A 375 15.49 6.14 0.91
CA PRO A 375 14.12 6.09 1.40
C PRO A 375 13.19 7.09 0.69
N LEU A 376 11.88 6.85 0.81
CA LEU A 376 10.85 7.79 0.38
C LEU A 376 10.93 9.10 1.19
N GLN A 377 11.21 10.23 0.54
CA GLN A 377 11.26 11.56 1.17
C GLN A 377 10.35 12.62 0.51
N ARG A 378 9.89 12.34 -0.71
CA ARG A 378 9.03 13.20 -1.54
C ARG A 378 8.19 12.32 -2.48
N LEU A 379 7.03 12.82 -2.91
CA LEU A 379 6.33 12.31 -4.07
C LEU A 379 6.55 13.27 -5.24
N ASP A 380 6.81 12.71 -6.41
CA ASP A 380 6.98 13.43 -7.66
C ASP A 380 6.00 12.88 -8.70
N PHE A 381 5.37 13.78 -9.44
CA PHE A 381 4.41 13.47 -10.49
C PHE A 381 5.02 13.83 -11.85
N ASP A 382 4.87 12.95 -12.83
CA ASP A 382 5.49 13.09 -14.16
C ASP A 382 4.64 13.97 -15.09
N PRO A 383 5.09 15.19 -15.47
CA PRO A 383 4.31 16.08 -16.33
C PRO A 383 4.10 15.57 -17.76
N ALA A 384 4.78 14.50 -18.19
CA ALA A 384 4.46 13.84 -19.46
C ALA A 384 3.04 13.22 -19.44
N LEU A 385 2.55 12.82 -18.26
CA LEU A 385 1.25 12.16 -18.07
C LEU A 385 0.06 13.16 -18.05
N PHE A 386 0.32 14.45 -17.77
CA PHE A 386 -0.66 15.54 -17.73
C PHE A 386 -0.18 16.80 -18.47
N ARG A 387 0.38 16.58 -19.67
CA ARG A 387 1.12 17.59 -20.43
C ARG A 387 0.33 18.85 -20.75
N GLN A 388 -0.97 18.75 -21.03
CA GLN A 388 -1.80 19.90 -21.40
C GLN A 388 -2.00 20.86 -20.21
N GLU A 389 -2.31 20.30 -19.05
CA GLU A 389 -2.53 21.03 -17.81
C GLU A 389 -1.22 21.56 -17.23
N TRP A 390 -0.12 20.82 -17.38
CA TRP A 390 1.22 21.28 -17.07
C TRP A 390 1.58 22.56 -17.84
N LEU A 391 1.45 22.56 -19.17
CA LEU A 391 1.71 23.72 -20.03
C LEU A 391 0.82 24.92 -19.67
N TYR A 392 -0.45 24.68 -19.32
CA TYR A 392 -1.35 25.73 -18.83
C TYR A 392 -0.93 26.29 -17.45
N SER A 393 -0.48 25.43 -16.53
CA SER A 393 -0.05 25.81 -15.18
C SER A 393 1.25 26.65 -15.17
N ASN A 394 2.09 26.49 -16.19
CA ASN A 394 3.36 27.21 -16.37
C ASN A 394 3.22 28.53 -17.14
N THR A 395 2.29 28.61 -18.10
CA THR A 395 1.97 29.87 -18.80
C THR A 395 1.17 30.83 -17.91
N THR A 396 0.41 30.33 -16.94
CA THR A 396 -0.32 31.15 -15.97
C THR A 396 0.50 31.43 -14.71
N GLN A 397 0.59 32.70 -14.30
CA GLN A 397 1.13 33.07 -12.96
C GLN A 397 0.04 33.18 -11.88
N SER A 398 -1.21 32.87 -12.24
CA SER A 398 -2.38 32.89 -11.36
C SER A 398 -2.24 31.92 -10.18
N ALA A 399 -2.66 32.36 -9.00
CA ALA A 399 -2.74 31.54 -7.79
C ALA A 399 -4.00 30.67 -7.76
N LEU A 400 -5.12 31.17 -8.31
CA LEU A 400 -6.35 30.38 -8.48
C LEU A 400 -6.16 29.23 -9.47
N ASP A 401 -5.45 29.46 -10.57
CA ASP A 401 -5.26 28.41 -11.57
C ASP A 401 -4.19 27.39 -11.14
N LEU A 402 -3.24 27.78 -10.27
CA LEU A 402 -2.39 26.83 -9.54
C LEU A 402 -3.22 25.94 -8.59
N LYS A 403 -4.18 26.52 -7.85
CA LYS A 403 -5.11 25.74 -7.02
C LYS A 403 -5.93 24.76 -7.86
N ARG A 404 -6.50 25.21 -8.99
CA ARG A 404 -7.27 24.36 -9.91
C ARG A 404 -6.43 23.21 -10.48
N PHE A 405 -5.25 23.52 -11.00
CA PHE A 405 -4.29 22.54 -11.52
C PHE A 405 -3.98 21.43 -10.48
N MET A 406 -3.59 21.84 -9.27
CA MET A 406 -3.29 20.90 -8.19
C MET A 406 -4.52 20.13 -7.68
N ALA A 407 -5.70 20.76 -7.69
CA ALA A 407 -6.95 20.08 -7.33
C ALA A 407 -7.32 18.98 -8.34
N THR A 408 -7.18 19.24 -9.64
CA THR A 408 -7.41 18.24 -10.68
C THR A 408 -6.41 17.08 -10.58
N LEU A 409 -5.12 17.37 -10.42
CA LEU A 409 -4.06 16.36 -10.21
C LEU A 409 -4.37 15.47 -9.00
N LEU A 410 -4.66 16.08 -7.84
CA LEU A 410 -5.03 15.33 -6.64
C LEU A 410 -6.30 14.49 -6.84
N THR A 411 -7.32 15.01 -7.54
CA THR A 411 -8.57 14.28 -7.83
C THR A 411 -8.32 13.03 -8.67
N ARG A 412 -7.45 13.11 -9.69
CA ARG A 412 -7.08 11.95 -10.52
C ARG A 412 -6.25 10.89 -9.80
N ASN A 413 -5.57 11.28 -8.72
CA ASN A 413 -4.83 10.36 -7.84
C ASN A 413 -5.64 9.96 -6.59
N GLY A 414 -6.99 9.99 -6.70
CA GLY A 414 -7.90 9.41 -5.72
C GLY A 414 -8.22 10.26 -4.49
N TYR A 415 -7.89 11.55 -4.49
CA TYR A 415 -8.18 12.46 -3.37
C TYR A 415 -9.46 13.29 -3.60
N ALA A 416 -10.30 13.38 -2.58
CA ALA A 416 -11.44 14.29 -2.57
C ALA A 416 -10.97 15.69 -2.10
N VAL A 417 -10.87 16.63 -3.04
CA VAL A 417 -10.40 18.02 -2.79
C VAL A 417 -11.59 18.93 -2.48
N PHE A 418 -11.45 19.82 -1.49
CA PHE A 418 -12.45 20.85 -1.20
C PHE A 418 -12.37 21.99 -2.23
N ASP A 419 -13.51 22.65 -2.49
CA ASP A 419 -13.62 23.76 -3.45
C ASP A 419 -12.54 24.83 -3.22
N PRO A 420 -11.68 25.13 -4.23
CA PRO A 420 -10.61 26.10 -4.08
C PRO A 420 -11.14 27.53 -3.81
N SER A 421 -10.84 28.06 -2.62
CA SER A 421 -11.11 29.47 -2.31
C SER A 421 -10.54 30.41 -3.39
N PRO A 422 -11.27 31.48 -3.79
CA PRO A 422 -10.81 32.48 -4.76
C PRO A 422 -9.68 33.37 -4.23
N SER A 423 -9.28 33.25 -2.95
CA SER A 423 -8.16 34.03 -2.40
C SER A 423 -6.85 33.70 -3.10
N ASN A 424 -6.26 34.73 -3.75
CA ASN A 424 -4.93 34.64 -4.36
C ASN A 424 -3.78 34.69 -3.32
N SER A 425 -4.05 35.12 -2.09
CA SER A 425 -3.05 35.18 -1.02
C SER A 425 -2.79 33.79 -0.43
N TYR A 426 -1.51 33.38 -0.44
CA TYR A 426 -1.05 32.07 0.06
C TYR A 426 -1.84 30.89 -0.54
N PRO A 427 -1.64 30.53 -1.83
CA PRO A 427 -2.38 29.43 -2.43
C PRO A 427 -2.20 28.13 -1.66
N ALA A 428 -3.31 27.48 -1.34
CA ALA A 428 -3.39 26.21 -0.63
C ALA A 428 -4.68 25.47 -1.00
N LEU A 429 -4.69 24.17 -0.72
CA LEU A 429 -5.85 23.29 -0.84
C LEU A 429 -5.99 22.46 0.45
N VAL A 430 -7.22 22.02 0.72
CA VAL A 430 -7.53 20.98 1.69
C VAL A 430 -8.13 19.81 0.94
N PHE A 431 -7.75 18.59 1.32
CA PHE A 431 -8.29 17.37 0.72
C PHE A 431 -8.28 16.19 1.68
N LYS A 432 -9.01 15.14 1.31
CA LYS A 432 -9.12 13.86 2.03
C LYS A 432 -8.94 12.71 1.04
N ARG A 433 -8.84 11.48 1.53
CA ARG A 433 -8.98 10.26 0.73
C ARG A 433 -10.05 9.37 1.37
N SER A 434 -10.65 8.47 0.59
CA SER A 434 -11.50 7.41 1.15
C SER A 434 -10.68 6.45 2.00
N GLY A 435 -11.35 5.64 2.81
CA GLY A 435 -10.73 4.61 3.64
C GLY A 435 -10.16 5.08 4.99
N HIS A 436 -9.77 6.35 5.13
CA HIS A 436 -9.25 6.92 6.39
C HIS A 436 -9.76 8.35 6.66
N ASP A 437 -9.52 8.87 7.86
CA ASP A 437 -10.02 10.17 8.33
C ASP A 437 -8.95 11.26 8.50
N TYR A 438 -7.75 11.05 7.92
CA TYR A 438 -6.74 12.10 7.83
C TYR A 438 -7.19 13.22 6.87
N VAL A 439 -6.78 14.45 7.20
CA VAL A 439 -7.05 15.65 6.39
C VAL A 439 -5.73 16.27 5.97
N PHE A 440 -5.52 16.37 4.67
CA PHE A 440 -4.32 16.96 4.11
C PHE A 440 -4.52 18.46 3.89
N PHE A 441 -3.59 19.27 4.39
CA PHE A 441 -3.47 20.67 4.04
C PHE A 441 -2.19 20.86 3.23
N ILE A 442 -2.29 21.25 1.97
CA ILE A 442 -1.12 21.55 1.13
C ILE A 442 -1.01 23.04 0.85
N SER A 443 0.16 23.61 1.15
CA SER A 443 0.52 24.94 0.65
C SER A 443 1.23 24.83 -0.70
N LEU A 444 0.78 25.63 -1.67
CA LEU A 444 1.21 25.53 -3.05
C LEU A 444 2.32 26.54 -3.37
N HIS A 445 3.34 26.09 -4.07
CA HIS A 445 4.51 26.88 -4.45
C HIS A 445 4.84 26.60 -5.93
N ARG A 446 5.24 27.64 -6.67
CA ARG A 446 5.99 27.49 -7.92
C ARG A 446 7.46 27.77 -7.59
N ILE A 447 8.36 26.83 -7.82
CA ILE A 447 9.78 26.98 -7.47
C ILE A 447 10.71 26.70 -8.65
N ARG A 448 11.87 27.36 -8.63
CA ARG A 448 13.02 27.06 -9.48
C ARG A 448 14.17 26.61 -8.60
N GLY A 449 14.83 25.51 -8.94
CA GLY A 449 15.75 24.87 -8.01
C GLY A 449 15.00 24.24 -6.83
N ARG A 450 15.60 24.19 -5.64
CA ARG A 450 15.20 23.27 -4.55
C ARG A 450 14.76 23.91 -3.24
N LYS A 451 14.66 25.23 -3.13
CA LYS A 451 14.44 25.92 -1.85
C LYS A 451 13.06 26.59 -1.78
N ILE A 452 12.31 26.28 -0.73
CA ILE A 452 11.05 26.92 -0.37
C ILE A 452 11.32 27.84 0.84
N ASN A 453 11.31 29.14 0.59
CA ASN A 453 11.42 30.15 1.64
C ASN A 453 10.06 30.30 2.34
N GLN A 454 10.03 30.08 3.66
CA GLN A 454 8.86 30.23 4.50
C GLN A 454 9.01 31.50 5.35
N THR A 455 8.10 32.46 5.20
CA THR A 455 7.92 33.52 6.20
C THR A 455 7.08 33.00 7.36
N LEU A 456 7.57 33.18 8.59
CA LEU A 456 6.80 32.86 9.80
C LEU A 456 5.86 34.03 10.13
N ASN A 457 4.55 33.78 10.11
CA ASN A 457 3.60 34.68 10.77
C ASN A 457 3.76 34.51 12.28
N VAL A 458 4.14 35.59 12.97
CA VAL A 458 4.44 35.57 14.42
C VAL A 458 3.17 35.56 15.28
N ASP A 459 2.00 35.85 14.69
CA ASP A 459 0.71 35.94 15.37
C ASP A 459 -0.21 34.74 15.04
N HIS A 460 -0.26 33.77 15.95
CA HIS A 460 -1.13 32.59 15.89
C HIS A 460 -2.63 32.95 15.96
N SER A 461 -3.01 34.01 16.67
CA SER A 461 -4.39 34.52 16.73
C SER A 461 -4.90 34.91 15.35
N SER A 462 -4.04 35.50 14.52
CA SER A 462 -4.37 35.82 13.11
C SER A 462 -4.52 34.59 12.20
N ALA A 463 -3.96 33.43 12.58
CA ALA A 463 -3.87 32.27 11.70
C ALA A 463 -5.24 31.61 11.47
N ASN A 464 -5.99 31.35 12.54
CA ASN A 464 -7.37 30.85 12.46
C ASN A 464 -8.28 31.81 11.68
N LEU A 465 -8.15 33.12 11.92
CA LEU A 465 -8.92 34.15 11.20
C LEU A 465 -8.56 34.22 9.70
N ARG A 466 -7.36 33.78 9.31
CA ARG A 466 -6.92 33.72 7.90
C ARG A 466 -7.23 32.38 7.22
N LEU A 467 -7.41 31.28 7.95
CA LEU A 467 -7.65 29.95 7.38
C LEU A 467 -8.89 29.91 6.48
N HIS A 468 -10.04 30.41 6.98
CA HIS A 468 -11.30 30.39 6.21
C HIS A 468 -11.24 31.24 4.93
N ILE A 469 -10.41 32.29 4.91
CA ILE A 469 -10.13 33.10 3.71
C ILE A 469 -9.22 32.30 2.75
N GLN A 470 -8.18 31.63 3.28
CA GLN A 470 -7.17 30.92 2.49
C GLN A 470 -7.75 29.72 1.73
N VAL A 471 -8.58 28.90 2.39
CA VAL A 471 -9.10 27.62 1.87
C VAL A 471 -10.63 27.50 1.81
N GLY A 472 -11.39 28.46 2.33
CA GLY A 472 -12.85 28.40 2.38
C GLY A 472 -13.38 27.85 3.71
N ALA A 473 -14.63 28.19 4.07
CA ALA A 473 -15.19 27.89 5.38
C ALA A 473 -15.36 26.38 5.66
N THR A 474 -15.85 25.61 4.68
CA THR A 474 -16.04 24.15 4.78
C THR A 474 -14.72 23.40 4.95
N ALA A 475 -13.72 23.77 4.14
CA ALA A 475 -12.37 23.27 4.23
C ALA A 475 -11.72 23.63 5.58
N ALA A 476 -11.85 24.89 6.02
CA ALA A 476 -11.31 25.35 7.30
C ALA A 476 -11.89 24.58 8.49
N ALA A 477 -13.22 24.38 8.53
CA ALA A 477 -13.87 23.57 9.56
C ALA A 477 -13.36 22.11 9.57
N ALA A 478 -13.15 21.51 8.39
CA ALA A 478 -12.60 20.16 8.28
C ALA A 478 -11.15 20.05 8.79
N VAL A 479 -10.31 21.07 8.56
CA VAL A 479 -8.94 21.11 9.10
C VAL A 479 -8.97 21.32 10.62
N VAL A 480 -9.78 22.24 11.14
CA VAL A 480 -9.88 22.49 12.59
C VAL A 480 -10.35 21.24 13.34
N ALA A 481 -11.38 20.56 12.85
CA ALA A 481 -11.88 19.31 13.45
C ALA A 481 -10.82 18.19 13.43
N ALA A 482 -10.08 18.04 12.33
CA ALA A 482 -8.98 17.08 12.25
C ALA A 482 -7.77 17.48 13.11
N ASN A 483 -7.52 18.78 13.31
CA ASN A 483 -6.40 19.27 14.11
C ASN A 483 -6.62 18.92 15.60
N ALA A 484 -7.85 19.10 16.09
CA ALA A 484 -8.26 18.66 17.42
C ALA A 484 -8.12 17.14 17.65
N ALA A 485 -8.13 16.34 16.56
CA ALA A 485 -7.92 14.90 16.57
C ALA A 485 -6.46 14.46 16.28
N ASN A 486 -5.52 15.40 16.09
CA ASN A 486 -4.15 15.15 15.61
C ASN A 486 -4.05 14.44 14.24
N LYS A 487 -5.02 14.71 13.35
CA LYS A 487 -5.17 14.07 12.02
C LYS A 487 -4.99 15.02 10.84
N VAL A 488 -4.44 16.22 11.04
CA VAL A 488 -4.00 17.08 9.94
C VAL A 488 -2.59 16.70 9.50
N VAL A 489 -2.39 16.61 8.19
CA VAL A 489 -1.07 16.38 7.57
C VAL A 489 -0.69 17.61 6.76
N TRP A 490 0.36 18.29 7.21
CA TRP A 490 0.86 19.52 6.63
C TRP A 490 1.84 19.23 5.49
N LEU A 491 1.50 19.73 4.29
CA LEU A 491 2.21 19.45 3.05
C LEU A 491 2.65 20.73 2.34
N ARG A 492 3.66 20.59 1.49
CA ARG A 492 4.05 21.59 0.47
C ARG A 492 4.20 20.92 -0.88
N GLY A 493 3.77 21.58 -1.94
CA GLY A 493 3.89 21.04 -3.30
C GLY A 493 3.59 22.04 -4.39
N GLY A 494 3.57 21.55 -5.63
CA GLY A 494 3.35 22.35 -6.84
C GLY A 494 4.46 22.21 -7.88
N PRO A 495 4.45 23.01 -8.95
CA PRO A 495 5.48 22.99 -9.98
C PRO A 495 6.88 23.30 -9.43
N GLN A 496 7.82 22.40 -9.70
CA GLN A 496 9.26 22.59 -9.55
C GLN A 496 9.92 22.48 -10.92
N THR A 497 10.71 23.50 -11.28
CA THR A 497 11.60 23.42 -12.45
C THR A 497 13.06 23.32 -12.04
N LEU A 498 13.82 22.47 -12.72
CA LEU A 498 15.23 22.18 -12.43
C LEU A 498 16.12 22.53 -13.63
N ALA A 499 17.40 22.84 -13.37
CA ALA A 499 18.33 23.23 -14.43
C ALA A 499 18.97 22.03 -15.14
N ASN A 500 19.13 20.91 -14.42
CA ASN A 500 19.90 19.74 -14.84
C ASN A 500 19.12 18.42 -14.63
N ALA A 501 17.79 18.49 -14.59
CA ALA A 501 16.88 17.36 -14.40
C ALA A 501 15.48 17.75 -14.91
N ASP A 502 14.63 16.76 -15.16
CA ASP A 502 13.25 17.01 -15.62
C ASP A 502 12.44 17.84 -14.62
N ASP A 503 11.53 18.65 -15.16
CA ASP A 503 10.53 19.36 -14.36
C ASP A 503 9.53 18.37 -13.75
N THR A 504 8.96 18.71 -12.58
CA THR A 504 7.98 17.86 -11.90
C THR A 504 6.97 18.68 -11.10
N VAL A 505 5.84 18.07 -10.74
CA VAL A 505 5.05 18.51 -9.59
C VAL A 505 5.48 17.69 -8.39
N PHE A 506 5.93 18.35 -7.32
CA PHE A 506 6.35 17.66 -6.10
C PHE A 506 5.29 17.76 -5.00
N ILE A 507 5.31 16.83 -4.04
CA ILE A 507 4.68 16.96 -2.73
C ILE A 507 5.64 16.43 -1.65
N VAL A 508 5.81 17.22 -0.58
CA VAL A 508 6.58 16.87 0.63
C VAL A 508 5.80 17.21 1.90
N ARG A 509 6.15 16.57 3.02
CA ARG A 509 5.54 16.80 4.34
C ARG A 509 6.42 17.73 5.19
N ASP A 510 5.76 18.61 5.94
CA ASP A 510 6.38 19.67 6.74
C ASP A 510 5.96 19.57 8.21
N ALA A 511 6.78 20.10 9.10
CA ALA A 511 6.55 20.12 10.55
C ALA A 511 5.60 21.23 11.02
N ASN A 512 5.30 22.20 10.13
CA ASN A 512 4.81 23.52 10.48
C ASN A 512 3.26 23.60 10.43
N PRO A 513 2.55 23.53 11.57
CA PRO A 513 1.10 23.73 11.58
C PRO A 513 0.74 25.19 11.29
N ARG A 514 -0.34 25.40 10.55
CA ARG A 514 -0.90 26.75 10.31
C ARG A 514 -2.03 27.13 11.28
N LEU A 515 -2.14 26.42 12.40
CA LEU A 515 -3.15 26.58 13.45
C LEU A 515 -2.49 26.47 14.82
#